data_AF-A0A8I1B7G1-F1
#
_entry.id   AF-A0A8I1B7G1-F1
#
_cell.length_a   1.000
_cell.length_b   1.000
_cell.length_c   1.000
_cell.angle_alpha   90.00
_cell.angle_beta   90.00
_cell.angle_gamma   90.00
#
_symmetry.space_group_name_H-M   'P 1'
#
loop_
_entity.id
_entity.type
_entity.pdbx_description
1 polymer ?
#
loop_
_entity_poly.entity_id
_entity_poly.type
_entity_poly.pdbx_seq_one_letter_code
_entity_poly.pdbx_strand_id
1 'polypeptide(L)'
;MKRRDTIVRYTAPERINHWVTAFCFVLAAVSGLGFFFPSFNWLMQIMGTPQLARILHPFVGVIMFASFIIMFFRYWHHNLINRDDIFWAKNIRKIVVNEEVGDTGRYNFGQKCVFWAAIIFLVLLLVSGVIIWRPYFAPAFSIPVIRFALMLHSFS
;
A
#
# COMPACT_ATOMS: atom_id res chain seq x y z
N MET A 1 -35.08 -16.53 -15.77
CA MET A 1 -33.68 -16.18 -15.45
C MET A 1 -33.26 -16.91 -14.18
N LYS A 2 -32.23 -17.76 -14.20
CA LYS A 2 -31.72 -18.42 -12.98
C LYS A 2 -31.23 -17.35 -12.00
N ARG A 3 -31.79 -17.31 -10.78
CA ARG A 3 -31.22 -16.50 -9.68
C ARG A 3 -29.79 -17.01 -9.44
N ARG A 4 -28.82 -16.10 -9.53
CA ARG A 4 -27.46 -16.37 -9.07
C ARG A 4 -27.42 -16.07 -7.58
N ASP A 5 -26.89 -16.99 -6.79
CA ASP A 5 -26.75 -16.83 -5.34
C ASP A 5 -25.67 -15.83 -4.92
N THR A 6 -25.04 -15.15 -5.89
CA THR A 6 -23.94 -14.22 -5.66
C THR A 6 -24.11 -12.92 -6.45
N ILE A 7 -23.61 -11.84 -5.85
CA ILE A 7 -23.51 -10.52 -6.47
C ILE A 7 -22.06 -10.22 -6.85
N VAL A 8 -21.84 -9.53 -7.96
CA VAL A 8 -20.49 -9.12 -8.38
C VAL A 8 -20.09 -7.87 -7.61
N ARG A 9 -19.27 -8.03 -6.56
CA ARG A 9 -18.69 -6.90 -5.82
C ARG A 9 -17.47 -6.29 -6.52
N TYR A 10 -16.68 -7.13 -7.19
CA TYR A 10 -15.51 -6.75 -7.97
C TYR A 10 -15.42 -7.56 -9.25
N THR A 11 -15.19 -6.88 -10.37
CA THR A 11 -14.91 -7.43 -11.69
C THR A 11 -13.55 -8.13 -11.75
N ALA A 12 -13.30 -8.92 -12.80
CA ALA A 12 -12.03 -9.61 -12.95
C ALA A 12 -10.81 -8.66 -13.06
N PRO A 13 -10.85 -7.56 -13.84
CA PRO A 13 -9.73 -6.61 -13.92
C PRO A 13 -9.42 -5.93 -12.59
N GLU A 14 -10.43 -5.66 -11.77
CA GLU A 14 -10.27 -5.12 -10.41
C GLU A 14 -9.49 -6.06 -9.51
N ARG A 15 -9.83 -7.35 -9.54
CA ARG A 15 -9.13 -8.38 -8.74
C ARG A 15 -7.71 -8.61 -9.23
N ILE A 16 -7.49 -8.63 -10.55
CA ILE A 16 -6.14 -8.79 -11.12
C ILE A 16 -5.23 -7.64 -10.70
N ASN A 17 -5.69 -6.39 -10.82
CA ASN A 17 -4.91 -5.22 -10.41
C ASN A 17 -4.58 -5.25 -8.90
N HIS A 18 -5.52 -5.71 -8.07
CA HIS A 18 -5.27 -5.92 -6.66
C HIS A 18 -4.18 -6.96 -6.40
N TRP A 19 -4.24 -8.12 -7.07
CA TRP A 19 -3.25 -9.18 -6.91
C TRP A 19 -1.86 -8.79 -7.41
N VAL A 20 -1.75 -8.01 -8.49
CA VAL A 20 -0.48 -7.42 -8.93
C VAL A 20 0.10 -6.54 -7.82
N THR A 21 -0.71 -5.63 -7.29
CA THR A 21 -0.30 -4.74 -6.19
C THR A 21 0.13 -5.54 -4.96
N ALA A 22 -0.64 -6.55 -4.56
CA ALA A 22 -0.37 -7.38 -3.39
C ALA A 22 0.93 -8.18 -3.54
N PHE A 23 1.18 -8.74 -4.72
CA PHE A 23 2.41 -9.48 -4.99
C PHE A 23 3.64 -8.55 -4.95
N CYS A 24 3.56 -7.38 -5.58
CA CYS A 24 4.62 -6.39 -5.50
C CYS A 24 4.84 -5.90 -4.06
N PHE A 25 3.77 -5.72 -3.30
CA PHE A 25 3.86 -5.36 -1.88
C PHE A 25 4.60 -6.42 -1.07
N VAL A 26 4.27 -7.70 -1.22
CA VAL A 26 4.98 -8.78 -0.49
C VAL A 26 6.47 -8.77 -0.83
N LEU A 27 6.82 -8.66 -2.10
CA LEU A 27 8.22 -8.60 -2.54
C LEU A 27 8.96 -7.38 -1.96
N ALA A 28 8.35 -6.19 -2.06
CA ALA A 28 8.95 -4.95 -1.57
C ALA A 28 9.03 -4.92 -0.04
N ALA A 29 7.96 -5.27 0.67
CA ALA A 29 7.92 -5.27 2.13
C ALA A 29 8.92 -6.25 2.73
N VAL A 30 9.01 -7.47 2.20
CA VAL A 30 9.95 -8.49 2.73
C VAL A 30 11.40 -8.10 2.46
N SER A 31 11.73 -7.64 1.24
CA SER A 31 13.08 -7.18 0.95
C SER A 31 13.45 -5.92 1.74
N GLY A 32 12.52 -4.96 1.88
CA GLY A 32 12.68 -3.75 2.69
C GLY A 32 12.94 -4.05 4.16
N LEU A 33 12.18 -5.00 4.74
CA LEU A 33 12.38 -5.45 6.11
C LEU A 33 13.77 -6.08 6.32
N GLY A 34 14.27 -6.81 5.32
CA GLY A 34 15.62 -7.36 5.32
C GLY A 34 16.73 -6.30 5.26
N PHE A 35 16.48 -5.13 4.65
CA PHE A 35 17.39 -3.99 4.71
C PHE A 35 17.32 -3.26 6.06
N PHE A 36 16.12 -3.15 6.63
CA PHE A 36 15.87 -2.37 7.83
C PHE A 36 16.37 -3.07 9.11
N PHE A 37 16.16 -4.39 9.23
CA PHE A 37 16.63 -5.18 10.37
C PHE A 37 17.76 -6.12 9.93
N PRO A 38 19.03 -5.85 10.30
CA PRO A 38 20.16 -6.70 9.93
C PRO A 38 20.01 -8.17 10.37
N SER A 39 19.36 -8.43 11.50
CA SER A 39 19.04 -9.78 11.98
C SER A 39 18.10 -10.55 11.05
N PHE A 40 17.37 -9.86 10.17
CA PHE A 40 16.48 -10.43 9.17
C PHE A 40 17.01 -10.30 7.74
N ASN A 41 18.32 -10.12 7.56
CA ASN A 41 18.93 -9.97 6.24
C ASN A 41 18.64 -11.14 5.28
N TRP A 42 18.36 -12.34 5.80
CA TRP A 42 17.97 -13.52 5.04
C TRP A 42 16.66 -13.33 4.26
N LEU A 43 15.80 -12.39 4.66
CA LEU A 43 14.57 -12.04 3.94
C LEU A 43 14.86 -11.47 2.54
N MET A 44 16.03 -10.87 2.32
CA MET A 44 16.42 -10.38 0.99
C MET A 44 16.51 -11.49 -0.06
N GLN A 45 16.62 -12.76 0.36
CA GLN A 45 16.63 -13.91 -0.55
C GLN A 45 15.29 -14.11 -1.28
N ILE A 46 14.22 -13.41 -0.90
CA ILE A 46 12.94 -13.44 -1.63
C ILE A 46 13.09 -13.02 -3.11
N MET A 47 14.11 -12.21 -3.42
CA MET A 47 14.47 -11.81 -4.78
C MET A 47 15.68 -12.58 -5.32
N GLY A 48 16.00 -13.75 -4.75
CA GLY A 48 17.07 -14.64 -5.16
C GLY A 48 18.41 -14.40 -4.47
N THR A 49 18.89 -13.15 -4.39
CA THR A 49 20.11 -12.79 -3.63
C THR A 49 19.99 -11.39 -3.02
N PRO A 50 20.78 -11.04 -1.99
CA PRO A 50 20.81 -9.68 -1.44
C PRO A 50 21.17 -8.61 -2.48
N GLN A 51 22.04 -8.95 -3.43
CA GLN A 51 22.42 -8.07 -4.53
C GLN A 51 21.24 -7.80 -5.46
N LEU A 52 20.48 -8.85 -5.82
CA LEU A 52 19.26 -8.71 -6.62
C LEU A 52 18.18 -7.94 -5.86
N ALA A 53 17.99 -8.20 -4.56
CA ALA A 53 17.02 -7.47 -3.75
C ALA A 53 17.28 -5.95 -3.79
N ARG A 54 18.52 -5.53 -3.58
CA ARG A 54 18.91 -4.11 -3.64
C ARG A 54 18.64 -3.48 -5.02
N ILE A 55 18.82 -4.24 -6.10
CA ILE A 55 18.59 -3.76 -7.46
C ILE A 55 17.09 -3.70 -7.77
N LEU A 56 16.35 -4.76 -7.47
CA LEU A 56 14.97 -4.97 -7.91
C LEU A 56 13.93 -4.30 -7.01
N HIS A 57 14.20 -4.14 -5.71
CA HIS A 57 13.29 -3.51 -4.75
C HIS A 57 12.68 -2.19 -5.26
N PRO A 58 13.46 -1.19 -5.70
CA PRO A 58 12.87 0.08 -6.15
C PRO A 58 12.05 -0.07 -7.44
N PHE A 59 12.40 -0.98 -8.36
CA PHE A 59 11.56 -1.25 -9.54
C PHE A 59 10.23 -1.88 -9.17
N VAL A 60 10.23 -2.85 -8.24
CA VAL A 60 9.01 -3.45 -7.71
C VAL A 60 8.15 -2.39 -7.00
N GLY A 61 8.78 -1.48 -6.25
CA GLY A 61 8.10 -0.34 -5.62
C GLY A 61 7.40 0.57 -6.64
N VAL A 62 8.05 0.89 -7.76
CA VAL A 62 7.44 1.69 -8.85
C VAL A 62 6.26 0.96 -9.48
N ILE A 63 6.39 -0.35 -9.77
CA ILE A 63 5.29 -1.15 -10.32
C ILE A 63 4.12 -1.21 -9.34
N MET A 64 4.40 -1.40 -8.05
CA MET A 64 3.39 -1.38 -6.99
C MET A 64 2.64 -0.04 -6.98
N PHE A 65 3.35 1.09 -6.99
CA PHE A 65 2.75 2.41 -7.01
C PHE A 65 1.87 2.62 -8.26
N ALA A 66 2.38 2.26 -9.44
CA ALA A 66 1.64 2.39 -10.71
C ALA A 66 0.39 1.50 -10.74
N SER A 67 0.46 0.29 -10.18
CA SER A 67 -0.69 -0.60 -10.03
C SER A 67 -1.73 -0.04 -9.05
N PHE A 68 -1.26 0.48 -7.91
CA PHE A 68 -2.12 1.06 -6.89
C PHE A 68 -2.80 2.35 -7.35
N ILE A 69 -2.12 3.23 -8.10
CA ILE A 69 -2.74 4.49 -8.56
C ILE A 69 -3.93 4.24 -9.49
N ILE A 70 -3.89 3.15 -10.27
CA ILE A 70 -5.04 2.70 -11.07
C ILE A 70 -6.21 2.29 -10.14
N MET A 71 -5.94 1.61 -9.03
CA MET A 71 -6.97 1.30 -8.02
C MET A 71 -7.50 2.57 -7.37
N PHE A 72 -6.62 3.52 -7.03
CA PHE A 72 -6.99 4.77 -6.40
C PHE A 72 -8.04 5.52 -7.24
N PHE A 73 -7.76 5.76 -8.53
CA PHE A 73 -8.71 6.46 -9.40
C PHE A 73 -10.03 5.70 -9.61
N ARG A 74 -10.03 4.37 -9.47
CA ARG A 74 -11.25 3.57 -9.53
C ARG A 74 -12.12 3.71 -8.27
N TYR A 75 -11.50 3.77 -7.09
CA TYR A 75 -12.21 3.64 -5.81
C TYR A 75 -12.27 4.89 -4.95
N TRP A 76 -11.54 5.97 -5.25
CA TRP A 76 -11.45 7.15 -4.37
C TRP A 76 -12.82 7.74 -4.02
N HIS A 77 -13.74 7.82 -4.99
CA HIS A 77 -15.11 8.34 -4.79
C HIS A 77 -15.89 7.53 -3.74
N HIS A 78 -15.67 6.21 -3.68
CA HIS A 78 -16.32 5.32 -2.72
C HIS A 78 -15.69 5.38 -1.32
N ASN A 79 -14.52 6.02 -1.20
CA ASN A 79 -13.76 6.14 0.04
C ASN A 79 -13.83 7.56 0.64
N LEU A 80 -14.71 8.42 0.13
CA LEU A 80 -15.00 9.71 0.74
C LEU A 80 -15.70 9.51 2.09
N ILE A 81 -15.23 10.25 3.10
CA ILE A 81 -15.78 10.22 4.44
C ILE A 81 -17.12 10.96 4.44
N ASN A 82 -18.15 10.32 4.98
CA ASN A 82 -19.50 10.86 5.10
C ASN A 82 -19.96 10.87 6.57
N ARG A 83 -21.22 11.28 6.81
CA ARG A 83 -21.76 11.37 8.18
C ARG A 83 -21.94 10.00 8.83
N ASP A 84 -22.26 8.98 8.04
CA ASP A 84 -22.48 7.61 8.53
C ASP A 84 -21.17 6.98 9.06
N ASP A 85 -20.03 7.35 8.46
CA ASP A 85 -18.72 6.96 8.95
C ASP A 85 -18.43 7.46 10.38
N ILE A 86 -18.89 8.67 10.72
CA ILE A 86 -18.74 9.22 12.08
C ILE A 86 -19.61 8.43 13.06
N PHE A 87 -20.82 8.05 12.65
CA PHE A 87 -21.68 7.19 13.46
C PHE A 87 -21.05 5.81 13.67
N TRP A 88 -20.49 5.22 12.61
CA TRP A 88 -19.74 3.97 12.68
C TRP A 88 -18.56 4.08 13.65
N ALA A 89 -17.75 5.15 13.55
CA ALA A 89 -16.58 5.38 14.39
C ALA A 89 -16.93 5.51 15.88
N LYS A 90 -18.02 6.21 16.22
CA LYS A 90 -18.49 6.36 17.61
C LYS A 90 -18.88 5.03 18.26
N ASN A 91 -19.21 4.02 17.46
CA ASN A 91 -19.65 2.71 17.92
C ASN A 91 -18.59 1.62 17.72
N ILE A 92 -17.31 1.99 17.63
CA ILE A 92 -16.21 1.04 17.38
C ILE A 92 -16.20 -0.17 18.33
N ARG A 93 -16.61 0.01 19.60
CA ARG A 93 -16.70 -1.09 20.58
C ARG A 93 -17.63 -2.21 20.13
N LYS A 94 -18.77 -1.88 19.50
CA LYS A 94 -19.74 -2.83 18.96
C LYS A 94 -19.19 -3.55 17.73
N ILE A 95 -18.54 -2.79 16.83
CA ILE A 95 -17.91 -3.34 15.64
C ILE A 95 -16.83 -4.37 15.99
N VAL A 96 -16.01 -4.11 17.02
CA VAL A 96 -14.93 -5.02 17.44
C VAL A 96 -15.48 -6.36 17.96
N VAL A 97 -16.71 -6.38 18.49
CA VAL A 97 -17.42 -7.61 18.88
C VAL A 97 -18.34 -8.16 17.78
N ASN A 98 -18.15 -7.70 16.54
CA ASN A 98 -18.87 -8.13 15.34
C ASN A 98 -20.38 -7.84 15.34
N GLU A 99 -20.79 -6.76 16.02
CA GLU A 99 -22.15 -6.22 15.91
C GLU A 99 -22.25 -5.21 14.75
N GLU A 100 -23.39 -5.20 14.06
CA GLU A 100 -23.66 -4.28 12.97
C GLU A 100 -24.08 -2.90 13.49
N VAL A 101 -23.58 -1.84 12.84
CA VAL A 101 -23.91 -0.46 13.20
C VAL A 101 -24.07 0.40 11.95
N GLY A 102 -25.30 0.89 11.74
CA GLY A 102 -25.64 1.82 10.66
C GLY A 102 -25.49 1.23 9.26
N ASP A 103 -25.67 2.08 8.26
CA ASP A 103 -25.35 1.73 6.87
C ASP A 103 -23.86 1.94 6.62
N THR A 104 -23.17 0.91 6.14
CA THR A 104 -21.73 0.94 5.83
C THR A 104 -21.44 1.14 4.34
N GLY A 105 -22.48 1.23 3.50
CA GLY A 105 -22.37 1.41 2.06
C GLY A 105 -21.44 0.37 1.40
N ARG A 106 -20.62 0.83 0.44
CA ARG A 106 -19.66 -0.05 -0.25
C ARG A 106 -18.41 -0.35 0.61
N TYR A 107 -17.99 0.60 1.44
CA TYR A 107 -16.82 0.48 2.31
C TYR A 107 -17.12 1.15 3.65
N ASN A 108 -16.83 0.45 4.75
CA ASN A 108 -16.96 1.03 6.08
C ASN A 108 -15.84 2.04 6.37
N PHE A 109 -16.01 2.86 7.42
CA PHE A 109 -15.04 3.87 7.81
C PHE A 109 -13.61 3.33 8.00
N GLY A 110 -13.43 2.16 8.62
CA GLY A 110 -12.12 1.54 8.79
C GLY A 110 -11.41 1.26 7.47
N GLN A 111 -12.15 0.74 6.47
CA GLN A 111 -11.61 0.50 5.12
C GLN A 111 -11.22 1.81 4.42
N LYS A 112 -12.00 2.89 4.61
CA LYS A 112 -11.67 4.22 4.08
C LYS A 112 -10.39 4.76 4.70
N CYS A 113 -10.21 4.62 6.02
CA CYS A 113 -8.98 5.00 6.70
C CYS A 113 -7.76 4.26 6.14
N VAL A 114 -7.87 2.94 5.92
CA VAL A 114 -6.80 2.15 5.30
C VAL A 114 -6.52 2.60 3.86
N PHE A 115 -7.56 2.91 3.07
CA PHE A 115 -7.41 3.42 1.70
C PHE A 115 -6.60 4.72 1.66
N TRP A 116 -6.95 5.70 2.50
CA TRP A 116 -6.26 6.98 2.57
C TRP A 116 -4.84 6.87 3.15
N ALA A 117 -4.66 6.05 4.19
CA ALA A 117 -3.33 5.77 4.71
C ALA A 117 -2.43 5.16 3.62
N ALA A 118 -2.92 4.13 2.91
CA ALA A 118 -2.15 3.45 1.87
C ALA A 118 -1.66 4.40 0.77
N ILE A 119 -2.51 5.29 0.24
CA ILE A 119 -2.07 6.24 -0.80
C ILE A 119 -1.05 7.26 -0.26
N ILE A 120 -1.24 7.77 0.97
CA ILE A 120 -0.31 8.72 1.58
C ILE A 120 1.06 8.07 1.75
N PHE A 121 1.11 6.88 2.36
CA PHE A 121 2.36 6.16 2.58
C PHE A 121 3.03 5.74 1.27
N LEU A 122 2.28 5.30 0.26
CA LEU A 122 2.82 4.97 -1.06
C LEU A 122 3.44 6.18 -1.77
N VAL A 123 2.84 7.37 -1.65
CA VAL A 123 3.43 8.62 -2.19
C VAL A 123 4.71 8.97 -1.45
N LEU A 124 4.71 8.90 -0.11
CA LEU A 124 5.91 9.15 0.70
C LEU A 124 7.05 8.18 0.34
N LEU A 125 6.74 6.89 0.21
CA LEU A 125 7.67 5.83 -0.21
C LEU A 125 8.21 6.09 -1.61
N LEU A 126 7.36 6.45 -2.59
CA LEU A 126 7.82 6.71 -3.95
C LEU A 126 8.78 7.90 -4.00
N VAL A 127 8.38 9.03 -3.41
CA VAL A 127 9.19 10.27 -3.45
C VAL A 127 10.53 10.05 -2.76
N SER A 128 10.50 9.53 -1.53
CA SER A 128 11.73 9.24 -0.78
C SER A 128 12.59 8.17 -1.46
N GLY A 129 11.94 7.12 -2.01
CA GLY A 129 12.58 6.03 -2.72
C GLY A 129 13.34 6.52 -3.95
N VAL A 130 12.74 7.38 -4.77
CA VAL A 130 13.41 8.01 -5.92
C VAL A 130 14.61 8.84 -5.48
N ILE A 131 14.48 9.63 -4.40
CA ILE A 131 15.59 10.46 -3.89
C ILE A 131 16.79 9.60 -3.45
N ILE A 132 16.55 8.42 -2.85
CA ILE A 132 17.63 7.53 -2.37
C ILE A 132 18.10 6.52 -3.42
N TRP A 133 17.48 6.49 -4.60
CA TRP A 133 17.73 5.47 -5.62
C TRP A 133 19.07 5.68 -6.32
N ARG A 134 20.04 4.83 -5.97
CA ARG A 134 21.36 4.75 -6.62
C ARG A 134 21.37 3.65 -7.70
N PRO A 135 22.15 3.81 -8.79
CA PRO A 135 22.96 4.99 -9.14
C PRO A 135 22.21 6.10 -9.87
N TYR A 136 20.91 5.92 -10.16
CA TYR A 136 20.19 6.72 -11.17
C TYR A 136 19.82 8.15 -10.74
N PHE A 137 19.23 8.31 -9.55
CA PHE A 137 18.58 9.58 -9.17
C PHE A 137 19.24 10.24 -7.95
N ALA A 138 19.72 9.45 -6.99
CA ALA A 138 20.35 9.97 -5.78
C ALA A 138 21.50 10.97 -6.01
N PRO A 139 22.36 10.84 -7.04
CA PRO A 139 23.42 11.83 -7.29
C PRO A 139 22.91 13.25 -7.62
N ALA A 140 21.64 13.40 -8.00
CA ALA A 140 21.04 14.72 -8.29
C ALA A 140 20.62 15.49 -7.03
N PHE A 141 20.66 14.86 -5.84
CA PHE A 141 20.21 15.45 -4.59
C PHE A 141 21.38 15.72 -3.63
N SER A 142 21.24 16.75 -2.79
CA SER A 142 22.24 17.06 -1.77
C SER A 142 22.25 16.00 -0.65
N ILE A 143 23.38 15.83 0.01
CA ILE A 143 23.54 14.84 1.10
C ILE A 143 22.49 15.01 2.22
N PRO A 144 22.14 16.22 2.70
CA PRO A 144 21.08 16.39 3.69
C PRO A 144 19.71 15.87 3.21
N VAL A 145 19.36 16.11 1.95
CA VAL A 145 18.10 15.65 1.35
C VAL A 145 18.06 14.13 1.27
N ILE A 146 19.17 13.49 0.85
CA ILE A 146 19.27 12.03 0.81
C ILE A 146 19.10 11.42 2.21
N ARG A 147 19.71 12.01 3.23
CA ARG A 147 19.61 11.53 4.62
C ARG A 147 18.18 11.66 5.17
N PHE A 148 17.53 12.78 4.90
CA PHE A 148 16.12 12.95 5.26
C PHE A 148 15.23 11.95 4.53
N ALA A 149 15.46 11.72 3.23
CA ALA A 149 14.71 10.75 2.45
C ALA A 149 14.91 9.32 2.96
N LEU A 150 16.11 8.92 3.39
CA LEU A 150 16.34 7.61 4.02
C LEU A 150 15.50 7.43 5.29
N MET A 151 15.47 8.45 6.16
CA MET A 151 14.64 8.43 7.37
C MET A 151 13.15 8.35 7.00
N LEU A 152 12.69 9.18 6.08
CA LEU A 152 11.30 9.21 5.64
C LEU A 152 10.87 7.88 5.04
N HIS A 153 11.68 7.31 4.14
CA HIS A 153 11.39 6.03 3.48
C HIS A 153 11.31 4.87 4.48
N SER A 154 12.10 4.95 5.55
CA SER A 154 12.12 3.92 6.59
C SER A 154 10.94 4.05 7.57
N PHE A 155 10.39 5.25 7.70
CA PHE A 155 9.22 5.53 8.53
C PHE A 155 7.89 5.20 7.81
N SER A 156 7.84 5.49 6.51
CA SER A 156 6.66 5.31 5.66
C SER A 156 6.45 3.86 5.22
#